data_AF-A0A9N9CU82-F1
#
_entry.id   AF-A0A9N9CU82-F1
#
_cell.length_a   1.000
_cell.length_b   1.000
_cell.length_c   1.000
_cell.angle_alpha   90.00
_cell.angle_beta   90.00
_cell.angle_gamma   90.00
#
_symmetry.space_group_name_H-M   'P 1'
#
loop_
_entity.id
_entity.type
_entity.pdbx_description
1 polymer ?
#
loop_
_entity_poly.entity_id
_entity_poly.type
_entity_poly.pdbx_seq_one_letter_code
_entity_poly.pdbx_strand_id
1 'polypeptide(L)'
;GIYFIFRISYHYDSFTFWIATKYLITCGISLFLWKQLVSYGTPRFRPNGSVDWPGEDLNAEGLTAYMFDVIYVTWFVHITSMFFEWAWWFYTVIPLFGAYKIWTLFIQPS
;
A
#
# COMPACT_ATOMS: atom_id res chain seq x y z
N GLY A 1 0.66 6.32 -17.49
CA GLY A 1 0.68 7.26 -18.64
C GLY A 1 1.20 8.62 -18.23
N ILE A 2 0.41 9.36 -17.45
CA ILE A 2 0.68 10.76 -17.07
C ILE A 2 2.02 10.95 -16.31
N TYR A 3 2.43 10.01 -15.45
CA TYR A 3 3.72 10.00 -14.75
C TYR A 3 4.94 10.14 -15.67
N PHE A 4 4.93 9.43 -16.81
CA PHE A 4 6.07 9.42 -17.73
C PHE A 4 6.26 10.76 -18.43
N ILE A 5 5.16 11.42 -18.80
CA ILE A 5 5.18 12.66 -19.57
C ILE A 5 5.69 13.81 -18.69
N PHE A 6 5.21 13.91 -17.45
CA PHE A 6 5.57 15.02 -16.56
C PHE A 6 7.04 14.97 -16.11
N ARG A 7 7.55 13.76 -15.86
CA ARG A 7 8.93 13.55 -15.41
C ARG A 7 9.96 13.78 -16.51
N ILE A 8 9.64 13.38 -17.74
CA ILE A 8 10.46 13.64 -18.91
C ILE A 8 10.59 15.15 -19.12
N SER A 9 9.50 15.93 -19.01
CA SER A 9 9.55 17.36 -19.32
C SER A 9 10.31 18.25 -18.31
N TYR A 10 10.48 17.85 -17.05
CA TYR A 10 11.03 18.76 -16.01
C TYR A 10 12.42 18.36 -15.46
N HIS A 11 12.86 17.10 -15.57
CA HIS A 11 14.14 16.61 -15.01
C HIS A 11 14.74 15.46 -15.86
N TYR A 12 15.33 15.80 -17.01
CA TYR A 12 15.91 14.81 -17.93
C TYR A 12 17.13 14.04 -17.35
N ASP A 13 17.83 14.55 -16.34
CA ASP A 13 18.97 13.88 -15.70
C ASP A 13 18.61 12.95 -14.50
N SER A 14 17.47 13.17 -13.83
CA SER A 14 17.03 12.34 -12.68
C SER A 14 16.22 11.10 -13.09
N PHE A 15 16.19 10.76 -14.38
CA PHE A 15 15.60 9.49 -14.84
C PHE A 15 16.58 8.33 -14.63
N THR A 16 16.95 8.09 -13.38
CA THR A 16 17.76 6.93 -13.03
C THR A 16 16.87 5.70 -13.02
N PHE A 17 17.25 4.66 -13.76
CA PHE A 17 16.66 3.31 -13.75
C PHE A 17 16.17 2.86 -12.36
N TRP A 18 16.90 3.23 -11.31
CA TRP A 18 16.55 3.01 -9.90
C TRP A 18 15.19 3.52 -9.47
N ILE A 19 14.74 4.68 -9.95
CA ILE A 19 13.45 5.24 -9.53
C ILE A 19 12.30 4.52 -10.23
N ALA A 20 12.50 4.12 -11.49
CA ALA A 20 11.55 3.24 -12.19
C ALA A 20 11.43 1.89 -11.46
N THR A 21 12.55 1.29 -11.06
CA THR A 21 12.55 0.04 -10.28
C THR A 21 11.85 0.19 -8.93
N LYS A 22 12.14 1.26 -8.16
CA LYS A 22 11.43 1.55 -6.89
C LYS A 22 9.91 1.69 -7.11
N TYR A 23 9.50 2.40 -8.16
CA TYR A 23 8.10 2.58 -8.51
C TYR A 23 7.43 1.24 -8.86
N LEU A 24 8.08 0.41 -9.70
CA LEU A 24 7.54 -0.89 -10.08
C LEU A 24 7.40 -1.84 -8.89
N ILE A 25 8.40 -1.89 -8.00
CA ILE A 25 8.35 -2.73 -6.80
C ILE A 25 7.20 -2.28 -5.88
N THR A 26 7.13 -0.98 -5.56
CA THR A 26 6.10 -0.45 -4.67
C THR A 26 4.70 -0.57 -5.26
N CYS A 27 4.55 -0.35 -6.57
CA CYS A 27 3.32 -0.61 -7.31
C CYS A 27 2.93 -2.10 -7.23
N GLY A 28 3.87 -3.01 -7.46
CA GLY A 28 3.65 -4.45 -7.36
C GLY A 28 3.18 -4.90 -5.97
N ILE A 29 3.80 -4.37 -4.91
CA ILE A 29 3.38 -4.63 -3.53
C ILE A 29 1.97 -4.09 -3.28
N SER A 30 1.69 -2.84 -3.66
CA SER A 30 0.37 -2.23 -3.49
C SER A 30 -0.72 -3.02 -4.23
N LEU A 31 -0.46 -3.45 -5.46
CA LEU A 31 -1.39 -4.27 -6.25
C LEU A 31 -1.61 -5.65 -5.63
N PHE A 32 -0.55 -6.27 -5.10
CA PHE A 32 -0.66 -7.55 -4.39
C PHE A 32 -1.56 -7.41 -3.15
N LEU A 33 -1.31 -6.41 -2.30
CA LEU A 33 -2.11 -6.16 -1.09
C LEU A 33 -3.57 -5.82 -1.44
N TRP A 34 -3.78 -5.02 -2.48
CA TRP A 34 -5.12 -4.72 -2.97
C TRP A 34 -5.88 -6.00 -3.39
N LYS A 35 -5.23 -6.91 -4.13
CA LYS A 35 -5.83 -8.19 -4.51
C LYS A 35 -6.17 -9.06 -3.31
N GLN A 36 -5.32 -9.06 -2.27
CA GLN A 36 -5.60 -9.76 -1.03
C GLN A 36 -6.84 -9.16 -0.33
N LEU A 37 -6.91 -7.83 -0.19
CA LEU A 37 -8.09 -7.16 0.40
C LEU A 37 -9.38 -7.44 -0.37
N VAL A 38 -9.35 -7.44 -1.70
CA VAL A 38 -10.52 -7.82 -2.51
C VAL A 38 -10.90 -9.28 -2.23
N SER A 39 -9.93 -10.19 -2.17
CA SER A 39 -10.21 -11.58 -1.78
C SER A 39 -10.76 -11.69 -0.36
N TYR A 40 -10.32 -10.83 0.57
CA TYR A 40 -10.80 -10.77 1.95
C TYR A 40 -12.22 -10.22 2.07
N GLY A 41 -12.62 -9.26 1.24
CA GLY A 41 -13.97 -8.70 1.28
C GLY A 41 -15.02 -9.44 0.45
N THR A 42 -14.64 -10.41 -0.39
CA THR A 42 -15.55 -10.99 -1.39
C THR A 42 -16.15 -12.33 -0.93
N PRO A 43 -17.47 -12.41 -0.63
CA PRO A 43 -18.09 -13.66 -0.22
C PRO A 43 -17.96 -14.74 -1.30
N ARG A 44 -17.78 -15.98 -0.87
CA ARG A 44 -17.72 -17.18 -1.72
C ARG A 44 -18.97 -18.02 -1.49
N PHE A 45 -19.55 -18.52 -2.58
CA PHE A 45 -20.79 -19.28 -2.57
C PHE A 45 -20.58 -20.68 -3.13
N ARG A 46 -21.33 -21.65 -2.59
CA ARG A 46 -21.37 -23.03 -3.10
C ARG A 46 -22.30 -23.13 -4.32
N PRO A 47 -22.24 -24.23 -5.11
CA PRO A 47 -23.12 -24.44 -6.26
C PRO A 47 -24.62 -24.41 -5.95
N ASN A 48 -25.00 -24.70 -4.70
CA ASN A 48 -26.39 -24.65 -4.23
C ASN A 48 -26.85 -23.24 -3.77
N GLY A 49 -26.02 -22.21 -3.95
CA GLY A 49 -26.32 -20.83 -3.55
C GLY A 49 -26.12 -20.53 -2.06
N SER A 50 -25.75 -21.50 -1.23
CA SER A 50 -25.38 -21.26 0.17
C SER A 50 -24.02 -20.56 0.28
N VAL A 51 -23.86 -19.71 1.31
CA VAL A 51 -22.58 -19.05 1.60
C VAL A 51 -21.58 -20.12 2.05
N ASP A 52 -20.44 -20.19 1.35
CA ASP A 52 -19.29 -20.98 1.75
C ASP A 52 -18.41 -20.19 2.71
N TRP A 53 -18.18 -18.91 2.39
CA TRP A 53 -17.43 -17.99 3.22
C TRP A 53 -17.97 -16.56 3.04
N PRO A 54 -18.31 -15.85 4.13
CA PRO A 54 -19.01 -14.57 4.05
C PRO A 54 -18.11 -13.36 3.70
N GLY A 55 -16.79 -13.48 3.79
CA GLY A 55 -15.90 -12.33 3.81
C GLY A 55 -15.35 -12.04 5.20
N GLU A 56 -14.18 -11.42 5.26
CA GLU A 56 -13.64 -10.74 6.44
C GLU A 56 -14.09 -9.29 6.47
N ASP A 57 -14.17 -8.71 7.68
CA ASP A 57 -14.47 -7.29 7.86
C ASP A 57 -13.29 -6.43 7.38
N LEU A 58 -13.51 -5.65 6.33
CA LEU A 58 -12.48 -4.74 5.80
C LEU A 58 -12.23 -3.53 6.70
N ASN A 59 -13.09 -3.29 7.70
CA ASN A 59 -12.86 -2.26 8.72
C ASN A 59 -12.19 -2.83 9.98
N ALA A 60 -11.77 -4.10 9.95
CA ALA A 60 -11.08 -4.71 11.07
C ALA A 60 -9.73 -4.02 11.34
N GLU A 61 -9.46 -3.80 12.63
CA GLU A 61 -8.14 -3.36 13.08
C GLU A 61 -7.07 -4.44 12.85
N GLY A 62 -5.80 -4.03 12.90
CA GLY A 62 -4.67 -4.94 12.79
C GLY A 62 -4.18 -5.06 11.35
N LEU A 63 -4.17 -6.29 10.80
CA LEU A 63 -3.55 -6.57 9.50
C LEU A 63 -4.28 -5.85 8.35
N THR A 64 -5.61 -5.89 8.33
CA THR A 64 -6.43 -5.25 7.29
C THR A 64 -6.18 -3.73 7.25
N ALA A 65 -6.25 -3.05 8.40
CA ALA A 65 -5.91 -1.64 8.51
C ALA A 65 -4.47 -1.35 8.04
N TYR A 66 -3.50 -2.18 8.44
CA TYR A 66 -2.10 -2.03 8.00
C TYR A 66 -1.94 -2.19 6.47
N MET A 67 -2.68 -3.11 5.84
CA MET A 67 -2.66 -3.26 4.38
C MET A 67 -3.20 -2.01 3.68
N PHE A 68 -4.25 -1.39 4.22
CA PHE A 68 -4.76 -0.11 3.73
C PHE A 68 -3.73 1.02 3.89
N ASP A 69 -3.07 1.12 5.04
CA ASP A 69 -2.02 2.13 5.28
C ASP A 69 -0.91 2.03 4.22
N VAL A 70 -0.44 0.81 3.93
CA VAL A 70 0.61 0.59 2.91
C VAL A 70 0.13 1.03 1.52
N ILE A 71 -1.12 0.73 1.16
CA ILE A 71 -1.69 1.10 -0.14
C ILE A 71 -1.85 2.62 -0.24
N TYR A 72 -2.44 3.27 0.76
CA TYR A 72 -2.68 4.71 0.76
C TYR A 72 -1.38 5.51 0.77
N VAL A 73 -0.41 5.13 1.60
CA VAL A 73 0.92 5.76 1.60
C VAL A 73 1.58 5.56 0.24
N THR A 74 1.49 4.37 -0.36
CA THR A 74 2.07 4.14 -1.70
C THR A 74 1.46 5.04 -2.76
N TRP A 75 0.14 5.19 -2.79
CA TRP A 75 -0.53 6.07 -3.74
C TRP A 75 -0.13 7.53 -3.53
N PHE A 76 -0.07 7.97 -2.27
CA PHE A 76 0.37 9.31 -1.91
C PHE A 76 1.81 9.57 -2.36
N VAL A 77 2.73 8.63 -2.13
CA VAL A 77 4.13 8.75 -2.57
C VAL A 77 4.22 8.75 -4.10
N HIS A 78 3.48 7.90 -4.80
CA HIS A 78 3.49 7.86 -6.27
C HIS A 78 3.05 9.18 -6.90
N ILE A 79 2.03 9.84 -6.34
CA ILE A 79 1.55 11.14 -6.82
C ILE A 79 2.52 12.27 -6.43
N THR A 80 2.98 12.29 -5.18
CA THR A 80 3.80 13.40 -4.67
C THR A 80 5.23 13.34 -5.20
N SER A 81 5.78 12.14 -5.39
CA SER A 81 7.13 11.94 -5.95
C SER A 81 7.25 12.34 -7.42
N MET A 82 6.14 12.60 -8.11
CA MET A 82 6.15 13.21 -9.44
C MET A 82 6.74 14.63 -9.41
N PHE A 83 6.56 15.34 -8.30
CA PHE A 83 6.96 16.73 -8.13
C PHE A 83 8.09 16.88 -7.11
N PHE A 84 8.19 15.96 -6.15
CA PHE A 84 9.07 16.10 -4.99
C PHE A 84 9.81 14.81 -4.64
N GLU A 85 11.14 14.79 -4.78
CA GLU A 85 11.95 13.60 -4.46
C GLU A 85 11.89 13.19 -2.98
N TRP A 86 11.67 14.15 -2.09
CA TRP A 86 11.54 13.88 -0.65
C TRP A 86 10.31 13.04 -0.30
N ALA A 87 9.33 12.91 -1.20
CA ALA A 87 8.12 12.11 -0.97
C ALA A 87 8.44 10.65 -0.64
N TRP A 88 9.56 10.10 -1.13
CA TRP A 88 9.97 8.73 -0.80
C TRP A 88 10.22 8.51 0.69
N TRP A 89 10.52 9.56 1.46
CA TRP A 89 10.70 9.47 2.91
C TRP A 89 9.40 9.12 3.65
N PHE A 90 8.22 9.35 3.07
CA PHE A 90 6.96 8.94 3.70
C PHE A 90 6.81 7.43 3.86
N TYR A 91 7.56 6.63 3.10
CA TYR A 91 7.59 5.18 3.34
C TYR A 91 8.11 4.82 4.74
N THR A 92 8.81 5.72 5.44
CA THR A 92 9.22 5.51 6.84
C THR A 92 8.05 5.55 7.83
N VAL A 93 6.91 6.13 7.45
CA VAL A 93 5.69 6.15 8.29
C VAL A 93 5.15 4.73 8.50
N ILE A 94 5.24 3.86 7.50
CA ILE A 94 4.76 2.47 7.57
C ILE A 94 5.48 1.66 8.66
N PRO A 95 6.82 1.53 8.67
CA PRO A 95 7.52 0.82 9.74
C PRO A 95 7.42 1.54 11.09
N LEU A 96 7.33 2.87 11.11
CA LEU A 96 7.12 3.62 12.35
C LEU A 96 5.77 3.27 12.99
N PHE A 97 4.71 3.18 12.18
CA PHE A 97 3.38 2.75 12.64
C PHE A 97 3.38 1.28 13.08
N GLY A 98 4.04 0.39 12.32
CA GLY A 98 4.23 -1.01 12.71
C GLY A 98 4.95 -1.15 14.04
N ALA A 99 6.05 -0.41 14.23
CA ALA A 99 6.80 -0.38 15.49
C ALA A 99 5.97 0.17 16.65
N TYR A 100 5.17 1.23 16.42
CA TYR A 100 4.24 1.77 17.41
C TYR A 100 3.20 0.72 17.84
N LYS A 101 2.58 0.01 16.89
CA LYS A 101 1.61 -1.05 17.19
C LYS A 101 2.25 -2.20 17.98
N ILE A 102 3.45 -2.64 17.60
CA ILE A 102 4.22 -3.66 18.35
C ILE A 102 4.51 -3.18 19.77
N TRP A 103 4.97 -1.92 19.93
CA TRP A 103 5.24 -1.35 21.24
C TRP A 103 3.98 -1.34 22.12
N THR A 104 2.84 -0.88 21.59
CA THR A 104 1.57 -0.89 22.35
C THR A 104 1.09 -2.30 22.68
N LEU A 105 1.38 -3.30 21.83
CA LEU A 105 0.95 -4.67 22.04
C LEU A 105 1.80 -5.41 23.10
N PHE A 106 3.10 -5.13 23.15
CA PHE A 106 4.05 -5.90 23.98
C PHE A 106 4.56 -5.16 25.23
N ILE A 107 4.58 -3.83 25.22
CA ILE A 107 5.32 -3.06 26.23
C ILE A 107 4.39 -2.20 27.09
N GLN A 108 3.17 -1.90 26.62
CA GLN A 108 2.18 -1.24 27.44
C GLN A 108 1.42 -2.29 28.25
N PRO A 109 1.53 -2.33 29.60
CA PRO A 109 0.65 -3.17 30.39
C PRO A 109 -0.77 -2.60 30.27
N SER A 110 -1.74 -3.50 30.08
CA SER A 110 -3.18 -3.21 30.09
C SER A 110 -3.59 -2.40 31.32
#